data_AF-A0A534A4Z8-F1
#
_entry.id   AF-A0A534A4Z8-F1
#
_cell.length_a   1.000
_cell.length_b   1.000
_cell.length_c   1.000
_cell.angle_alpha   90.00
_cell.angle_beta   90.00
_cell.angle_gamma   90.00
#
_symmetry.space_group_name_H-M   'P 1'
#
loop_
_entity.id
_entity.type
_entity.pdbx_description
1 polymer ?
#
loop_
_entity_poly.entity_id
_entity_poly.type
_entity_poly.pdbx_seq_one_letter_code
_entity_poly.pdbx_strand_id
1 'polypeptide(L)'
;RVSHAEADRRYVHKDAGDNHTFLFIVDERTVIDAGVDGNEARFVNHSCEPNCESVIENQRVYIDAIRTIEPGEELTYNYQIKREADDPPDIDAIFACRCGVQGCRGSMLWPPPRAPRSRSQGRRSRRR
;
A
#
# COMPACT_ATOMS: atom_id res chain seq x y z
N ARG A 1 -18.40 6.04 -4.65
CA ARG A 1 -17.50 7.11 -5.12
C ARG A 1 -17.84 8.38 -4.37
N VAL A 2 -16.84 9.09 -3.86
CA VAL A 2 -16.99 10.26 -2.99
C VAL A 2 -15.85 11.25 -3.22
N SER A 3 -15.99 12.47 -2.70
CA SER A 3 -14.87 13.41 -2.61
C SER A 3 -13.87 13.01 -1.53
N HIS A 4 -12.63 13.49 -1.60
CA HIS A 4 -11.61 13.33 -0.56
C HIS A 4 -12.13 13.70 0.84
N ALA A 5 -12.70 14.89 1.01
CA ALA A 5 -13.27 15.33 2.29
C ALA A 5 -14.41 14.44 2.83
N GLU A 6 -15.15 13.77 1.95
CA GLU A 6 -16.21 12.84 2.37
C GLU A 6 -15.62 11.47 2.74
N ALA A 7 -14.57 11.02 2.05
CA ALA A 7 -13.80 9.85 2.45
C ALA A 7 -13.18 10.05 3.84
N ASP A 8 -12.54 11.20 4.08
CA ASP A 8 -11.95 11.54 5.38
C ASP A 8 -13.02 11.52 6.47
N ARG A 9 -14.16 12.20 6.24
CA ARG A 9 -15.28 12.24 7.20
C ARG A 9 -15.79 10.84 7.59
N ARG A 10 -15.78 9.87 6.67
CA ARG A 10 -16.21 8.49 6.94
C ARG A 10 -15.22 7.73 7.82
N TYR A 11 -13.92 8.03 7.72
CA TYR A 11 -12.87 7.31 8.43
C TYR A 11 -12.43 7.98 9.75
N VAL A 12 -12.75 9.27 9.95
CA VAL A 12 -12.46 10.00 11.22
C VAL A 12 -13.10 9.33 12.46
N HIS A 13 -14.26 8.69 12.31
CA HIS A 13 -14.98 8.06 13.41
C HIS A 13 -14.87 6.54 13.43
N LYS A 14 -13.91 5.99 12.69
CA LYS A 14 -13.69 4.55 12.62
C LYS A 14 -13.23 4.03 13.98
N ASP A 15 -13.66 2.84 14.33
CA ASP A 15 -13.22 2.18 15.55
C ASP A 15 -11.69 2.04 15.54
N ALA A 16 -11.03 2.38 16.64
CA ALA A 16 -9.57 2.37 16.73
C ALA A 16 -8.96 0.96 16.56
N GLY A 17 -9.75 -0.10 16.75
CA GLY A 17 -9.38 -1.48 16.46
C GLY A 17 -9.60 -1.90 15.01
N ASP A 18 -10.34 -1.12 14.21
CA ASP A 18 -10.58 -1.40 12.80
C ASP A 18 -9.60 -0.65 11.91
N ASN A 19 -8.59 -1.37 11.42
CA ASN A 19 -7.52 -0.83 10.57
C ASN A 19 -7.70 -1.13 9.07
N HIS A 20 -8.86 -1.67 8.66
CA HIS A 20 -9.13 -1.92 7.23
C HIS A 20 -9.27 -0.61 6.44
N THR A 21 -8.60 -0.46 5.31
CA THR A 21 -8.83 0.66 4.40
C THR A 21 -9.27 0.14 3.04
N PHE A 22 -10.36 0.72 2.52
CA PHE A 22 -10.95 0.34 1.23
C PHE A 22 -10.96 1.52 0.25
N LEU A 23 -10.08 2.49 0.47
CA LEU A 23 -10.02 3.74 -0.27
C LEU A 23 -9.05 3.65 -1.46
N PHE A 24 -9.52 4.04 -2.64
CA PHE A 24 -8.70 4.21 -3.83
C PHE A 24 -8.87 5.63 -4.38
N ILE A 25 -7.78 6.38 -4.44
CA ILE A 25 -7.75 7.67 -5.11
C ILE A 25 -7.68 7.42 -6.62
N VAL A 26 -8.71 7.82 -7.36
CA VAL A 26 -8.78 7.60 -8.81
C VAL A 26 -8.51 8.87 -9.63
N ASP A 27 -8.65 10.04 -9.01
CA ASP A 27 -8.21 11.33 -9.54
C ASP A 27 -8.10 12.38 -8.39
N GLU A 28 -7.78 13.64 -8.74
CA GLU A 28 -7.60 14.74 -7.79
C GLU A 28 -8.85 15.08 -6.95
N ARG A 29 -10.04 14.65 -7.39
CA ARG A 29 -11.32 15.01 -6.77
C ARG A 29 -12.09 13.80 -6.26
N THR A 30 -11.77 12.61 -6.74
CA THR A 30 -12.59 11.41 -6.61
C THR A 30 -11.85 10.29 -5.92
N VAL A 31 -12.50 9.74 -4.89
CA VAL A 31 -12.11 8.54 -4.16
C VAL A 31 -13.18 7.47 -4.34
N ILE A 32 -12.77 6.24 -4.60
CA ILE A 32 -13.62 5.05 -4.45
C ILE A 32 -13.46 4.57 -3.02
N ASP A 33 -14.58 4.49 -2.30
CA ASP A 33 -14.66 3.84 -0.99
C ASP A 33 -15.38 2.50 -1.19
N ALA A 34 -14.61 1.41 -1.26
CA ALA A 34 -15.16 0.06 -1.47
C ALA A 34 -15.73 -0.56 -0.17
N GLY A 35 -15.63 0.13 0.97
CA GLY A 35 -16.31 -0.24 2.20
C GLY A 35 -17.83 -0.02 2.13
N VAL A 36 -18.29 0.81 1.20
CA VAL A 36 -19.71 1.11 0.97
C VAL A 36 -20.10 0.64 -0.44
N ASP A 37 -20.99 -0.35 -0.52
CA ASP A 37 -21.48 -0.93 -1.78
C ASP A 37 -20.36 -1.45 -2.72
N GLY A 38 -19.24 -1.91 -2.15
CA GLY A 38 -18.14 -2.52 -2.91
C GLY A 38 -18.42 -3.97 -3.32
N ASN A 39 -17.54 -4.52 -4.17
CA ASN A 39 -17.58 -5.92 -4.62
C ASN A 39 -16.50 -6.78 -3.92
N GLU A 40 -16.30 -7.99 -4.43
CA GLU A 40 -15.36 -8.98 -3.88
C GLU A 40 -13.89 -8.53 -3.92
N ALA A 41 -13.54 -7.57 -4.79
CA ALA A 41 -12.17 -7.08 -4.92
C ALA A 41 -11.64 -6.44 -3.63
N ARG A 42 -12.53 -6.00 -2.72
CA ARG A 42 -12.14 -5.45 -1.41
C ARG A 42 -11.40 -6.44 -0.50
N PHE A 43 -11.46 -7.74 -0.81
CA PHE A 43 -10.81 -8.80 -0.03
C PHE A 43 -9.43 -9.19 -0.56
N VAL A 44 -8.97 -8.61 -1.67
CA VAL A 44 -7.65 -8.90 -2.23
C VAL A 44 -6.59 -8.30 -1.32
N ASN A 45 -5.73 -9.15 -0.76
CA ASN A 45 -4.79 -8.75 0.29
C ASN A 45 -3.51 -8.09 -0.22
N HIS A 46 -2.75 -7.52 0.71
CA HIS A 46 -1.41 -7.04 0.47
C HIS A 46 -0.39 -8.19 0.38
N SER A 47 0.51 -8.12 -0.61
CA SER A 47 1.78 -8.85 -0.59
C SER A 47 2.96 -7.95 -0.95
N CYS A 48 4.12 -8.20 -0.34
CA CYS A 48 5.39 -7.57 -0.73
C CYS A 48 5.94 -8.13 -2.05
N GLU A 49 5.54 -9.35 -2.41
CA GLU A 49 5.82 -10.01 -3.69
C GLU A 49 4.47 -10.45 -4.30
N PRO A 50 3.69 -9.50 -4.85
CA PRO A 50 2.33 -9.77 -5.31
C PRO A 50 2.29 -10.53 -6.64
N ASN A 51 1.10 -11.05 -6.98
CA ASN A 51 0.79 -11.64 -8.29
C ASN A 51 -0.19 -10.79 -9.13
N CYS A 52 -0.74 -9.73 -8.54
CA CYS A 52 -1.54 -8.72 -9.21
C CYS A 52 -1.00 -7.29 -8.97
N GLU A 53 -1.45 -6.36 -9.80
CA GLU A 53 -1.31 -4.92 -9.60
C GLU A 53 -2.66 -4.20 -9.75
N SER A 54 -2.78 -3.03 -9.12
CA SER A 54 -3.96 -2.17 -9.28
C SER A 54 -3.73 -1.17 -10.42
N VAL A 55 -4.58 -1.20 -11.44
CA VAL A 55 -4.53 -0.28 -12.59
C VAL A 55 -5.74 0.65 -12.54
N ILE A 56 -5.55 1.93 -12.86
CA ILE A 56 -6.63 2.92 -12.90
C ILE A 56 -6.85 3.35 -14.35
N GLU A 57 -8.02 3.06 -14.90
CA GLU A 57 -8.43 3.51 -16.23
C GLU A 57 -9.83 4.12 -16.18
N ASN A 58 -10.00 5.29 -16.78
CA ASN A 58 -11.31 5.99 -16.82
C ASN A 58 -11.97 6.10 -15.43
N GLN A 59 -11.17 6.46 -14.41
CA GLN A 59 -11.56 6.53 -13.00
C GLN A 59 -12.11 5.21 -12.42
N ARG A 60 -11.78 4.06 -13.01
CA ARG A 60 -12.12 2.73 -12.52
C ARG A 60 -10.85 1.98 -12.15
N VAL A 61 -10.89 1.27 -11.03
CA VAL A 61 -9.80 0.42 -10.57
C VAL A 61 -10.00 -0.99 -11.10
N TYR A 62 -8.95 -1.53 -11.69
CA TYR A 62 -8.81 -2.91 -12.13
C TYR A 62 -7.70 -3.58 -11.32
N ILE A 63 -7.81 -4.89 -11.15
CA ILE A 63 -6.78 -5.71 -10.54
C ILE A 63 -6.29 -6.66 -11.63
N ASP A 64 -5.09 -6.38 -12.14
CA ASP A 64 -4.53 -7.07 -13.29
C ASP A 64 -3.45 -8.05 -12.83
N ALA A 65 -3.42 -9.24 -13.41
CA ALA A 65 -2.39 -10.22 -13.11
C ALA A 65 -1.06 -9.80 -13.76
N ILE A 66 0.03 -9.82 -12.98
CA ILE A 66 1.38 -9.47 -13.47
C ILE A 66 2.24 -10.71 -13.79
N ARG A 67 1.69 -11.90 -13.55
CA ARG A 67 2.23 -13.20 -13.93
C ARG A 67 1.09 -14.22 -14.07
N THR A 68 1.38 -15.39 -14.60
CA THR A 68 0.46 -16.54 -14.52
C THR A 68 0.15 -16.86 -13.06
N ILE A 69 -1.13 -17.12 -12.76
CA ILE A 69 -1.64 -17.45 -11.43
C ILE A 69 -2.27 -18.84 -11.49
N GLU A 70 -1.77 -19.74 -10.66
CA GLU A 70 -2.23 -21.11 -10.57
C GLU A 70 -3.51 -21.23 -9.71
N PRO A 71 -4.37 -22.23 -9.99
CA PRO A 71 -5.56 -22.46 -9.16
C PRO A 71 -5.22 -22.66 -7.68
N GLY A 72 -5.89 -21.90 -6.81
CA GLY A 72 -5.69 -21.95 -5.36
C GLY A 72 -4.65 -20.97 -4.83
N GLU A 73 -3.92 -20.24 -5.69
CA GLU A 73 -3.13 -19.08 -5.26
C GLU A 73 -4.04 -17.94 -4.79
N GLU A 74 -3.69 -17.31 -3.68
CA GLU A 74 -4.34 -16.08 -3.23
C GLU A 74 -3.98 -14.91 -4.17
N LEU A 75 -4.96 -14.12 -4.58
CA LEU A 75 -4.73 -12.88 -5.32
C LEU A 75 -4.25 -11.79 -4.35
N THR A 76 -3.14 -11.15 -4.69
CA THR A 76 -2.54 -10.09 -3.85
C THR A 76 -1.95 -8.97 -4.69
N TYR A 77 -1.95 -7.74 -4.17
CA TYR A 77 -1.27 -6.59 -4.78
C TYR A 77 -0.51 -5.76 -3.74
N ASN A 78 0.37 -4.86 -4.18
CA ASN A 78 1.00 -3.91 -3.27
C ASN A 78 0.05 -2.74 -3.01
N TYR A 79 -0.38 -2.53 -1.76
CA TYR A 79 -1.37 -1.50 -1.41
C TYR A 79 -0.87 -0.07 -1.60
N GLN A 80 0.45 0.16 -1.67
CA GLN A 80 1.03 1.50 -1.88
C GLN A 80 0.59 2.56 -0.85
N ILE A 81 0.23 2.13 0.36
CA ILE A 81 -0.19 3.03 1.45
C ILE A 81 1.01 3.86 1.87
N LYS A 82 0.89 5.18 1.85
CA LYS A 82 1.96 6.08 2.29
C LYS A 82 1.87 6.27 3.80
N ARG A 83 3.01 6.63 4.39
CA ARG A 83 3.03 7.17 5.75
C ARG A 83 2.64 8.63 5.73
N GLU A 84 1.95 9.04 6.78
CA GLU A 84 1.55 10.42 7.02
C GLU A 84 2.39 11.04 8.15
N ALA A 85 2.40 12.37 8.25
CA ALA A 85 3.25 13.08 9.20
C ALA A 85 2.75 12.94 10.66
N ASP A 86 1.45 12.69 10.80
CA ASP A 86 0.70 12.51 12.04
C ASP A 86 0.39 11.04 12.36
N ASP A 87 1.01 10.11 11.62
CA ASP A 87 0.96 8.68 11.96
C ASP A 87 1.41 8.44 13.41
N PRO A 88 0.68 7.61 14.19
CA PRO A 88 1.07 7.29 15.54
C PRO A 88 2.42 6.54 15.60
N PRO A 89 3.15 6.60 16.72
CA PRO A 89 4.46 5.95 16.84
C PRO A 89 4.47 4.44 16.60
N ASP A 90 3.34 3.76 16.80
CA ASP A 90 3.15 2.33 16.61
C ASP A 90 2.49 1.96 15.27
N ILE A 91 2.44 2.89 14.30
CA ILE A 91 1.78 2.69 13.00
C ILE A 91 2.25 1.43 12.26
N ASP A 92 3.52 1.04 12.42
CA ASP A 92 4.04 -0.20 11.84
C ASP A 92 3.50 -1.47 12.46
N ALA A 93 3.13 -1.44 13.74
CA ALA A 93 2.45 -2.55 14.40
C ALA A 93 0.98 -2.61 13.95
N ILE A 94 0.33 -1.45 13.80
CA ILE A 94 -1.04 -1.31 13.30
C ILE A 94 -1.14 -1.88 11.87
N PHE A 95 -0.22 -1.49 10.99
CA PHE A 95 -0.14 -1.94 9.59
C PHE A 95 0.86 -3.07 9.38
N ALA A 96 1.07 -3.93 10.39
CA ALA A 96 2.01 -5.04 10.28
C ALA A 96 1.68 -5.95 9.09
N CYS A 97 2.67 -6.17 8.21
CA CYS A 97 2.50 -7.04 7.06
C CYS A 97 2.72 -8.50 7.43
N ARG A 98 1.76 -9.35 7.08
CA ARG A 98 1.76 -10.79 7.37
C ARG A 98 1.68 -11.66 6.11
N CYS A 99 2.13 -11.14 4.96
CA CYS A 99 2.00 -11.83 3.66
C CYS A 99 2.84 -13.11 3.50
N GLY A 100 3.78 -13.40 4.43
CA GLY A 100 4.51 -14.66 4.47
C GLY A 100 5.65 -14.83 3.46
N VAL A 101 5.87 -13.88 2.55
CA VAL A 101 6.97 -13.95 1.56
C VAL A 101 8.33 -13.71 2.22
N GLN A 102 9.40 -14.31 1.69
CA GLN A 102 10.75 -14.20 2.26
C GLN A 102 11.26 -12.75 2.24
N GLY A 103 10.94 -11.98 1.19
CA GLY A 103 11.26 -10.56 1.08
C GLY A 103 10.30 -9.62 1.82
N CYS A 104 9.48 -10.12 2.76
CA CYS A 104 8.51 -9.29 3.47
C CYS A 104 9.21 -8.15 4.22
N ARG A 105 8.69 -6.94 4.01
CA ARG A 105 9.21 -5.71 4.62
C ARG A 105 8.67 -5.42 6.02
N GLY A 106 7.81 -6.29 6.56
CA GLY A 106 7.24 -6.21 7.91
C GLY A 106 6.07 -5.24 8.10
N SER A 107 5.81 -4.34 7.15
CA SER A 107 4.73 -3.34 7.21
C SER A 107 4.03 -3.19 5.86
N MET A 108 2.73 -2.90 5.85
CA MET A 108 1.93 -2.62 4.65
C MET A 108 2.11 -1.19 4.14
N LEU A 109 2.77 -0.31 4.91
CA LEU A 109 3.03 1.10 4.57
C LEU A 109 4.32 1.24 3.77
N TRP A 110 4.28 1.82 2.57
CA TRP A 110 5.42 1.98 1.66
C TRP A 110 6.71 2.39 2.41
N PRO A 111 7.86 1.76 2.10
CA PRO A 111 9.09 2.05 2.81
C PRO A 111 9.48 3.53 2.66
N PRO A 112 10.03 4.17 3.69
CA PRO A 112 10.50 5.54 3.57
C PRO A 112 11.55 5.63 2.45
N PRO A 113 11.64 6.77 1.74
CA PRO A 113 12.69 6.99 0.75
C PRO A 113 14.06 6.69 1.35
N ARG A 114 14.87 5.89 0.65
CA ARG A 114 16.24 5.61 1.12
C ARG A 114 17.01 6.93 1.20
N ALA A 115 17.61 7.21 2.37
CA ALA A 115 18.50 8.34 2.51
C ALA A 115 19.62 8.27 1.45
N PRO A 116 20.01 9.40 0.84
CA PRO A 116 21.06 9.40 -0.16
C PRO A 116 22.34 8.82 0.44
N ARG A 117 22.93 7.82 -0.23
CA ARG A 117 24.17 7.17 0.22
C ARG A 117 25.27 8.24 0.31
N SER A 118 25.82 8.47 1.51
CA SER A 118 27.01 9.30 1.65
C SER A 118 28.13 8.72 0.78
N ARG A 119 28.66 9.50 -0.17
CA ARG A 119 29.84 9.10 -0.94
C ARG A 119 31.00 8.91 0.03
N SER A 120 31.38 7.66 0.30
CA SER A 120 32.61 7.35 1.02
C SER A 120 33.79 7.91 0.21
N GLN A 121 34.51 8.89 0.75
CA GLN A 121 35.71 9.41 0.11
C GLN A 121 36.71 8.26 -0.05
N GLY A 122 36.94 7.87 -1.31
CA GLY A 122 37.92 6.86 -1.66
C GLY A 122 39.29 7.23 -1.09
N ARG A 123 39.80 6.37 -0.22
CA ARG A 123 41.15 6.46 0.35
C ARG A 123 42.16 6.42 -0.80
N ARG A 124 42.68 7.58 -1.22
CA ARG A 124 43.76 7.68 -2.22
C ARG A 124 44.99 6.96 -1.67
N SER A 125 45.26 5.76 -2.15
CA SER A 125 46.53 5.07 -1.91
C SER A 125 47.65 5.88 -2.59
N ARG A 126 48.49 6.56 -1.80
CA ARG A 126 49.76 7.09 -2.29
C ARG A 126 50.65 5.91 -2.66
N ARG A 127 50.82 5.65 -3.96
CA ARG A 127 51.90 4.79 -4.46
C ARG A 127 53.21 5.56 -4.29
N ARG A 128 54.19 4.91 -3.65
CA ARG A 128 55.59 5.34 -3.59
C ARG A 128 56.30 4.91 -4.88
#